data_AF-A0A531LVU9-F1
#
_entry.id   AF-A0A531LVU9-F1
#
_cell.length_a   1.000
_cell.length_b   1.000
_cell.length_c   1.000
_cell.angle_alpha   90.00
_cell.angle_beta   90.00
_cell.angle_gamma   90.00
#
_symmetry.space_group_name_H-M   'P 1'
#
loop_
_entity.id
_entity.type
_entity.pdbx_description
1 polymer ?
#
loop_
_entity_poly.entity_id
_entity_poly.type
_entity_poly.pdbx_seq_one_letter_code
_entity_poly.pdbx_strand_id
1 'polypeptide(L)'
;MLKSFRAALALSVITFTALGASSAFAAPLKVVASFTVIADFAKNVGGDRVSITTIVGPDGDAHVYEPSPADAVAMAGADVVLVNGLQFEGYLQRLV
;
A
#
# COMPACT_ATOMS: atom_id res chain seq x y z
N MET A 1 -47.60 2.56 28.10
CA MET A 1 -46.29 3.03 28.60
C MET A 1 -45.17 2.02 28.31
N LEU A 2 -45.30 0.73 28.65
CA LEU A 2 -44.22 -0.26 28.46
C LEU A 2 -43.83 -0.55 26.99
N LYS A 3 -44.79 -0.50 26.04
CA LYS A 3 -44.52 -0.69 24.60
C LYS A 3 -43.72 0.47 23.98
N SER A 4 -44.02 1.70 24.39
CA SER A 4 -43.32 2.92 23.98
C SER A 4 -41.86 2.93 24.47
N PHE A 5 -41.62 2.40 25.66
CA PHE A 5 -40.29 2.27 26.26
C PHE A 5 -39.42 1.22 25.54
N ARG A 6 -40.01 0.10 25.11
CA ARG A 6 -39.33 -0.93 24.31
C ARG A 6 -38.99 -0.43 22.90
N ALA A 7 -39.87 0.37 22.30
CA ALA A 7 -39.60 1.02 21.02
C ALA A 7 -38.47 2.06 21.11
N ALA A 8 -38.46 2.88 22.17
CA ALA A 8 -37.38 3.85 22.41
C ALA A 8 -36.02 3.16 22.65
N LEU A 9 -36.01 2.05 23.41
CA LEU A 9 -34.78 1.28 23.65
C LEU A 9 -34.27 0.60 22.37
N ALA A 10 -35.15 0.03 21.55
CA ALA A 10 -34.77 -0.56 20.26
C ALA A 10 -34.21 0.50 19.29
N LEU A 11 -34.82 1.69 19.24
CA LEU A 11 -34.35 2.78 18.40
C LEU A 11 -32.98 3.31 18.86
N SER A 12 -32.75 3.39 20.17
CA SER A 12 -31.48 3.80 20.78
C SER A 12 -30.35 2.80 20.52
N VAL A 13 -30.64 1.50 20.52
CA VAL A 13 -29.63 0.46 20.20
C VAL A 13 -29.22 0.54 18.73
N ILE A 14 -30.17 0.73 17.81
CA ILE A 14 -29.90 0.86 16.38
C ILE A 14 -29.04 2.09 16.07
N THR A 15 -29.30 3.22 16.73
CA THR A 15 -28.50 4.45 16.55
C THR A 15 -27.09 4.31 17.13
N PHE A 16 -26.91 3.60 18.24
CA PHE A 16 -25.59 3.39 18.84
C PHE A 16 -24.71 2.43 18.02
N THR A 17 -25.30 1.41 17.39
CA THR A 17 -24.57 0.49 16.50
C THR A 17 -24.18 1.12 15.17
N ALA A 18 -24.98 2.07 14.64
CA ALA A 18 -24.69 2.74 13.39
C ALA A 18 -23.52 3.75 13.50
N LEU A 19 -23.31 4.33 14.69
CA LEU A 19 -22.25 5.32 14.91
C LEU A 19 -20.89 4.70 15.28
N GLY A 20 -20.89 3.45 15.76
CA GLY A 20 -19.66 2.74 16.16
C GLY A 20 -18.93 1.99 15.05
N ALA A 21 -19.51 1.91 13.84
CA ALA A 21 -19.04 1.03 12.76
C ALA A 21 -18.32 1.75 11.60
N SER A 22 -17.88 3.00 11.78
CA SER A 22 -17.01 3.65 10.79
C SER A 22 -15.57 3.16 10.94
N SER A 23 -15.20 2.07 10.25
CA SER A 23 -13.79 1.74 10.09
C SER A 23 -13.14 2.77 9.18
N ALA A 24 -12.29 3.64 9.74
CA ALA A 24 -11.48 4.53 8.94
C ALA A 24 -10.44 3.70 8.17
N PHE A 25 -10.66 3.53 6.87
CA PHE A 25 -9.66 2.94 5.98
C PHE A 25 -8.66 4.02 5.60
N ALA A 26 -7.41 3.87 6.07
CA ALA A 26 -6.31 4.68 5.57
C ALA A 26 -6.04 4.32 4.10
N ALA A 27 -5.59 5.31 3.33
CA ALA A 27 -5.11 5.06 1.98
C ALA A 27 -3.93 4.06 2.01
N PRO A 28 -3.82 3.12 1.05
CA PRO A 28 -2.68 2.22 0.96
C PRO A 28 -1.37 3.00 0.82
N LEU A 29 -0.32 2.52 1.47
CA LEU A 29 1.03 3.07 1.35
C LEU A 29 1.57 2.85 -0.07
N LYS A 30 2.09 3.88 -0.73
CA LYS A 30 2.71 3.77 -2.05
C LYS A 30 4.13 3.24 -1.89
N VAL A 31 4.33 1.99 -2.29
CA VAL A 31 5.61 1.30 -2.18
C VAL A 31 6.20 1.13 -3.57
N VAL A 32 7.44 1.56 -3.76
CA VAL A 32 8.22 1.19 -4.94
C VAL A 32 9.18 0.08 -4.55
N ALA A 33 9.16 -1.03 -5.28
CA ALA A 33 10.11 -2.13 -5.13
C ALA A 33 11.06 -2.18 -6.32
N SER A 34 12.35 -2.43 -6.06
CA SER A 34 13.37 -2.46 -7.11
C SER A 34 13.11 -3.53 -8.17
N PHE A 35 12.73 -4.74 -7.79
CA PHE A 35 12.36 -5.82 -8.71
C PHE A 35 11.34 -6.78 -8.08
N THR A 36 10.90 -7.75 -8.88
CA THR A 36 9.75 -8.63 -8.58
C THR A 36 9.84 -9.40 -7.26
N VAL A 37 11.03 -9.87 -6.85
CA VAL A 37 11.17 -10.63 -5.59
C VAL A 37 10.90 -9.74 -4.38
N ILE A 38 11.45 -8.52 -4.38
CA ILE A 38 11.20 -7.54 -3.31
C ILE A 38 9.73 -7.09 -3.33
N ALA A 39 9.14 -6.95 -4.52
CA ALA A 39 7.72 -6.65 -4.66
C ALA A 39 6.83 -7.75 -4.05
N ASP A 40 7.17 -9.03 -4.27
CA ASP A 40 6.45 -10.17 -3.70
C ASP A 40 6.54 -10.19 -2.15
N PHE A 41 7.72 -9.93 -1.59
CA PHE A 41 7.88 -9.79 -0.14
C PHE A 41 7.02 -8.65 0.41
N ALA A 42 7.05 -7.49 -0.24
CA ALA A 42 6.24 -6.34 0.16
C ALA A 42 4.75 -6.66 0.09
N LYS A 43 4.28 -7.42 -0.91
CA LYS A 43 2.88 -7.81 -1.04
C LYS A 43 2.47 -8.79 0.06
N ASN A 44 3.30 -9.79 0.36
CA ASN A 44 3.02 -10.77 1.41
C ASN A 44 2.94 -10.13 2.81
N VAL A 45 3.78 -9.14 3.10
CA VAL A 45 3.77 -8.42 4.39
C VAL A 45 2.68 -7.33 4.45
N GLY A 46 2.56 -6.55 3.39
CA GLY A 46 1.66 -5.39 3.33
C GLY A 46 0.20 -5.75 3.10
N GLY A 47 -0.07 -6.82 2.35
CA GLY A 47 -1.41 -7.23 1.95
C GLY A 47 -2.11 -6.13 1.14
N ASP A 48 -3.30 -5.74 1.59
CA ASP A 48 -4.11 -4.68 0.94
C ASP A 48 -3.81 -3.27 1.48
N ARG A 49 -2.84 -3.16 2.40
CA ARG A 49 -2.41 -1.88 2.98
C ARG A 49 -1.33 -1.18 2.15
N VAL A 50 -0.87 -1.81 1.08
CA VAL A 50 0.19 -1.30 0.21
C VAL A 50 -0.26 -1.30 -1.26
N SER A 51 0.11 -0.26 -1.98
CA SER A 51 0.04 -0.18 -3.43
C SER A 51 1.46 -0.25 -3.96
N ILE A 52 1.80 -1.33 -4.67
CA ILE A 52 3.19 -1.62 -5.07
C ILE A 52 3.40 -1.30 -6.54
N THR A 53 4.44 -0.53 -6.84
CA THR A 53 5.03 -0.34 -8.17
C THR A 53 6.38 -1.03 -8.21
N THR A 54 6.64 -1.81 -9.25
CA THR A 54 7.91 -2.54 -9.43
C THR A 54 8.70 -1.89 -10.56
N ILE A 55 9.96 -1.50 -10.32
CA ILE A 55 10.82 -0.86 -11.32
C ILE A 55 11.25 -1.88 -12.39
N VAL A 56 11.91 -2.96 -11.97
CA VAL A 56 12.31 -4.04 -12.88
C VAL A 56 11.26 -5.13 -12.84
N GLY A 57 10.44 -5.18 -13.89
CA GLY A 57 9.35 -6.14 -14.05
C GLY A 57 9.81 -7.59 -14.24
N PRO A 58 8.85 -8.53 -14.38
CA PRO A 58 9.15 -9.92 -14.71
C PRO A 58 10.08 -10.05 -15.92
N ASP A 59 10.97 -11.05 -15.87
CA ASP A 59 11.98 -11.34 -16.89
C ASP A 59 13.01 -10.23 -17.16
N GLY A 60 12.96 -9.11 -16.42
CA GLY A 60 13.95 -8.04 -16.49
C GLY A 60 15.21 -8.35 -15.67
N ASP A 61 16.37 -7.95 -16.19
CA ASP A 61 17.64 -8.03 -15.46
C ASP A 61 17.89 -6.75 -14.66
N ALA A 62 17.82 -6.86 -13.34
CA ALA A 62 18.00 -5.74 -12.43
C ALA A 62 19.43 -5.19 -12.35
N HIS A 63 20.44 -5.95 -12.79
CA HIS A 63 21.84 -5.50 -12.72
C HIS A 63 22.18 -4.53 -13.85
N VAL A 64 21.52 -4.66 -15.00
CA VAL A 64 21.80 -3.86 -16.22
C VAL A 64 20.61 -2.99 -16.63
N TYR A 65 19.59 -2.89 -15.78
CA TYR A 65 18.38 -2.14 -16.07
C TYR A 65 18.66 -0.66 -16.34
N GLU A 66 17.95 -0.11 -17.32
CA GLU A 66 18.00 1.29 -17.70
C GLU A 66 16.70 2.00 -17.30
N PRO A 67 16.72 2.88 -16.28
CA PRO A 67 15.51 3.55 -15.81
C PRO A 67 14.91 4.48 -16.85
N SER A 68 13.59 4.45 -16.92
CA SER A 68 12.79 5.36 -17.72
C SER A 68 12.42 6.63 -16.93
N PRO A 69 11.97 7.70 -17.60
CA PRO A 69 11.39 8.86 -16.93
C PRO A 69 10.17 8.51 -16.05
N ALA A 70 9.41 7.46 -16.40
CA ALA A 70 8.27 7.01 -15.61
C ALA A 70 8.72 6.43 -14.25
N ASP A 71 9.89 5.79 -14.21
CA ASP A 71 10.47 5.27 -12.96
C ASP A 71 10.86 6.40 -12.02
N ALA A 72 11.42 7.49 -12.55
CA ALA A 72 11.72 8.67 -11.75
C ALA A 72 10.45 9.30 -11.15
N VAL A 73 9.36 9.35 -11.92
CA VAL A 73 8.05 9.82 -11.44
C VAL A 73 7.50 8.89 -10.36
N ALA A 74 7.62 7.57 -10.52
CA ALA A 74 7.19 6.60 -9.52
C ALA A 74 7.99 6.74 -8.22
N MET A 75 9.31 6.89 -8.30
CA MET A 75 10.21 7.10 -7.16
C MET A 75 9.87 8.39 -6.40
N ALA A 76 9.63 9.49 -7.11
CA ALA A 76 9.27 10.77 -6.49
C ALA A 76 7.90 10.73 -5.79
N GLY A 77 6.99 9.85 -6.23
CA GLY A 77 5.66 9.69 -5.66
C GLY A 77 5.54 8.59 -4.60
N ALA A 78 6.62 7.88 -4.28
CA ALA A 78 6.64 6.78 -3.33
C ALA A 78 6.67 7.29 -1.88
N ASP A 79 5.92 6.63 -1.00
CA ASP A 79 6.07 6.83 0.45
C ASP A 79 7.27 6.03 0.98
N VAL A 80 7.55 4.87 0.37
CA VAL A 80 8.68 3.99 0.71
C VAL A 80 9.25 3.36 -0.55
N VAL A 81 10.59 3.31 -0.63
CA VAL A 81 11.32 2.55 -1.64
C VAL A 81 12.02 1.37 -0.98
N LEU A 82 11.80 0.18 -1.51
CA LEU A 82 12.41 -1.08 -1.07
C LEU A 82 13.42 -1.57 -2.10
N VAL A 83 14.63 -1.83 -1.62
CA VAL A 83 15.78 -2.25 -2.43
C VAL A 83 16.45 -3.45 -1.76
N ASN A 84 17.11 -4.30 -2.53
CA ASN A 84 17.94 -5.38 -2.02
C ASN A 84 19.22 -4.85 -1.38
N GLY A 85 19.83 -3.82 -1.99
CA GLY A 85 21.13 -3.33 -1.57
C GLY A 85 22.26 -4.27 -2.01
N LEU A 86 23.39 -4.25 -1.30
CA LEU A 86 24.59 -5.03 -1.67
C LEU A 86 25.05 -4.81 -3.12
N GLN A 87 24.86 -3.58 -3.63
CA GLN A 87 25.13 -3.17 -5.01
C GLN A 87 24.30 -3.90 -6.09
N PHE A 88 23.19 -4.54 -5.74
CA PHE A 88 22.34 -5.23 -6.70
C PHE A 88 21.72 -4.25 -7.71
N GLU A 89 21.22 -3.11 -7.25
CA GLU A 89 20.60 -2.08 -8.10
C GLU A 89 21.58 -0.98 -8.51
N GLY A 90 22.47 -1.25 -9.47
CA GLY A 90 23.43 -0.27 -9.98
C GLY A 90 22.78 0.99 -10.58
N TYR A 91 21.51 0.91 -10.97
CA TYR A 91 20.77 2.02 -11.58
C TYR A 91 20.19 3.03 -10.59
N LEU A 92 20.13 2.73 -9.29
CA LEU A 92 19.42 3.58 -8.31
C LEU A 92 19.97 5.00 -8.22
N GLN A 93 21.29 5.18 -8.33
CA GLN A 93 21.93 6.52 -8.27
C GLN A 93 21.44 7.49 -9.36
N ARG A 94 20.77 6.99 -10.39
CA ARG A 94 20.20 7.80 -11.47
C ARG A 94 18.76 8.21 -11.22
N LEU A 95 18.14 7.67 -10.15
CA LEU A 95 16.76 7.89 -9.75
C LEU A 95 16.61 8.66 -8.44
N VAL A 96 17.71 8.91 -7.72
CA VAL A 96 17.76 9.67 -6.45
C VAL A 96 18.53 10.97 -6.57
#